data_AF-A0A024HFR1-F1
#
_entry.id   AF-A0A024HFR1-F1
#
_cell.length_a   1.000
_cell.length_b   1.000
_cell.length_c   1.000
_cell.angle_alpha   90.00
_cell.angle_beta   90.00
_cell.angle_gamma   90.00
#
_symmetry.space_group_name_H-M   'P 1'
#
loop_
_entity.id
_entity.type
_entity.pdbx_description
1 polymer ?
#
loop_
_entity_poly.entity_id
_entity_poly.type
_entity_poly.pdbx_seq_one_letter_code
_entity_poly.pdbx_strand_id
1 'polypeptide(L)'
;MKRRPALSLNITPVQQQPQFVDMAARGVSYVHGSNSHSFAGLIRFRALLSMEEIDGTPWFHAHGLHSGERGYTRRYLYCGQPVSQGVSLNHVQNFGESLHYAKFGCESGAYPVLFGLGSEVCTHERFLDHPVSCRGINIDHVRAIYVPEGKVAEAKLELNTVPRLSGLVRPIMS
;
A
#
# COMPACT_ATOMS: atom_id res chain seq x y z
N MET A 1 44.37 7.26 -25.65
CA MET A 1 43.22 6.56 -25.02
C MET A 1 42.25 7.58 -24.45
N LYS A 2 41.02 7.68 -24.98
CA LYS A 2 39.96 8.52 -24.38
C LYS A 2 39.42 7.82 -23.13
N ARG A 3 39.54 8.43 -21.95
CA ARG A 3 38.94 7.92 -20.71
C ARG A 3 37.42 7.95 -20.85
N ARG A 4 36.75 6.81 -20.64
CA ARG A 4 35.29 6.76 -20.53
C ARG A 4 34.88 7.57 -19.30
N PRO A 5 33.80 8.37 -19.37
CA PRO A 5 33.30 9.07 -18.19
C PRO A 5 32.90 8.04 -17.13
N ALA A 6 33.32 8.28 -15.89
CA ALA A 6 32.90 7.48 -14.75
C ALA A 6 31.39 7.67 -14.58
N LEU A 7 30.63 6.59 -14.72
CA LEU A 7 29.22 6.54 -14.35
C LEU A 7 29.17 6.66 -12.82
N SER A 8 28.97 7.87 -12.31
CA SER A 8 28.62 8.06 -10.90
C SER A 8 27.19 7.56 -10.72
N LEU A 9 27.02 6.46 -9.99
CA LEU A 9 25.73 6.04 -9.48
C LEU A 9 25.24 7.13 -8.53
N ASN A 10 24.34 7.98 -9.04
CA ASN A 10 23.75 9.06 -8.27
C ASN A 10 22.64 8.47 -7.39
N ILE A 11 23.06 7.75 -6.34
CA ILE A 11 22.17 7.12 -5.37
C ILE A 11 21.95 8.13 -4.25
N THR A 12 20.83 8.85 -4.29
CA THR A 12 20.35 9.57 -3.11
C THR A 12 20.00 8.53 -2.04
N PRO A 13 20.60 8.58 -0.84
CA PRO A 13 20.21 7.71 0.27
C PRO A 13 18.70 7.80 0.48
N VAL A 14 18.03 6.66 0.68
CA VAL A 14 16.56 6.61 0.87
C VAL A 14 16.08 7.58 1.95
N GLN A 15 16.86 7.73 3.02
CA GLN A 15 16.57 8.62 4.15
C GLN A 15 16.54 10.11 3.77
N GLN A 16 17.13 10.48 2.64
CA GLN A 16 17.14 11.84 2.10
C GLN A 16 16.07 12.06 1.03
N GLN A 17 15.37 10.99 0.60
CA GLN A 17 14.29 11.13 -0.36
C GLN A 17 13.11 11.88 0.29
N PRO A 18 12.54 12.91 -0.36
CA PRO A 18 11.43 13.69 0.20
C PRO A 18 10.26 12.81 0.68
N GLN A 19 9.97 11.75 -0.08
CA GLN A 19 8.91 10.80 0.25
C GLN A 19 9.16 10.06 1.58
N PHE A 20 10.40 9.63 1.83
CA PHE A 20 10.75 8.97 3.08
C PHE A 20 10.65 9.95 4.26
N VAL A 21 11.12 11.18 4.09
CA VAL A 21 11.07 12.22 5.13
C VAL A 21 9.62 12.51 5.52
N ASP A 22 8.71 12.65 4.55
CA ASP A 22 7.29 12.84 4.85
C ASP A 22 6.68 11.63 5.57
N MET A 23 6.97 10.41 5.11
CA MET A 23 6.49 9.17 5.74
C MET A 23 6.97 9.06 7.19
N ALA A 24 8.26 9.31 7.44
CA ALA A 24 8.82 9.29 8.79
C ALA A 24 8.19 10.35 9.70
N ALA A 25 8.00 11.58 9.21
CA ALA A 25 7.34 12.66 9.96
C ALA A 25 5.87 12.36 10.30
N ARG A 26 5.23 11.45 9.55
CA ARG A 26 3.86 10.99 9.77
C ARG A 26 3.77 9.76 10.68
N GLY A 27 4.89 9.22 11.14
CA GLY A 27 4.93 7.98 11.91
C GLY A 27 4.57 6.75 11.08
N VAL A 28 4.86 6.76 9.78
CA VAL A 28 4.71 5.59 8.91
C VAL A 28 5.90 4.67 9.12
N SER A 29 5.63 3.42 9.49
CA SER A 29 6.62 2.35 9.64
C SER A 29 6.52 1.33 8.51
N TYR A 30 5.30 1.07 8.04
CA TYR A 30 5.02 0.11 6.97
C TYR A 30 4.26 0.76 5.81
N VAL A 31 4.44 0.22 4.62
CA VAL A 31 3.77 0.68 3.40
C VAL A 31 3.13 -0.51 2.71
N HIS A 32 1.85 -0.37 2.38
CA HIS A 32 1.12 -1.32 1.54
C HIS A 32 0.82 -0.68 0.18
N GLY A 33 1.22 -1.32 -0.91
CA GLY A 33 0.97 -0.84 -2.28
C GLY A 33 -0.29 -1.47 -2.89
N SER A 34 -1.20 -0.63 -3.40
CA SER A 34 -2.43 -1.04 -4.07
C SER A 34 -2.82 -0.03 -5.17
N ASN A 35 -4.09 0.05 -5.53
CA ASN A 35 -4.61 1.05 -6.47
C ASN A 35 -5.92 1.69 -5.94
N SER A 36 -6.42 2.70 -6.64
CA SER A 36 -7.62 3.46 -6.25
C SER A 36 -8.88 2.60 -6.10
N HIS A 37 -8.99 1.46 -6.79
CA HIS A 37 -10.14 0.55 -6.61
C HIS A 37 -10.24 -0.03 -5.19
N SER A 38 -9.14 -0.01 -4.42
CA SER A 38 -9.16 -0.43 -3.02
C SER A 38 -9.99 0.49 -2.10
N PHE A 39 -10.28 1.74 -2.51
CA PHE A 39 -11.01 2.69 -1.66
C PHE A 39 -12.42 2.24 -1.32
N ALA A 40 -13.15 1.65 -2.26
CA ALA A 40 -14.51 1.16 -1.99
C ALA A 40 -14.53 0.10 -0.88
N GLY A 41 -13.59 -0.85 -0.92
CA GLY A 41 -13.40 -1.84 0.13
C GLY A 41 -12.99 -1.20 1.45
N LEU A 42 -12.00 -0.31 1.42
CA LEU A 42 -11.50 0.39 2.61
C LEU A 42 -12.60 1.18 3.33
N ILE A 43 -13.43 1.91 2.58
CA ILE A 43 -14.57 2.68 3.12
C ILE A 43 -15.61 1.74 3.75
N ARG A 44 -15.94 0.66 3.04
CA ARG A 44 -17.01 -0.28 3.42
C ARG A 44 -16.64 -1.08 4.67
N PHE A 45 -15.45 -1.66 4.69
CA PHE A 45 -15.03 -2.57 5.74
C PHE A 45 -14.23 -1.87 6.84
N ARG A 46 -13.86 -0.60 6.64
CA ARG A 46 -13.02 0.16 7.57
C ARG A 46 -11.70 -0.56 7.86
N ALA A 47 -11.19 -1.30 6.88
CA ALA A 47 -9.94 -2.05 6.96
C ALA A 47 -9.37 -2.35 5.57
N LEU A 48 -8.06 -2.55 5.49
CA LEU A 48 -7.41 -3.32 4.43
C LEU A 48 -7.55 -4.80 4.79
N LEU A 49 -8.21 -5.58 3.94
CA LEU A 49 -8.51 -6.98 4.23
C LEU A 49 -7.44 -7.92 3.66
N SER A 50 -7.20 -9.05 4.33
CA SER A 50 -6.41 -10.14 3.76
C SER A 50 -7.19 -10.86 2.66
N MET A 51 -6.50 -11.66 1.85
CA MET A 51 -7.16 -12.43 0.78
C MET A 51 -8.16 -13.46 1.32
N GLU A 52 -7.88 -14.10 2.47
CA GLU A 52 -8.82 -15.00 3.13
C GLU A 52 -10.05 -14.27 3.69
N GLU A 53 -9.88 -13.07 4.25
CA GLU A 53 -11.01 -12.24 4.69
C GLU A 53 -11.87 -11.79 3.50
N ILE A 54 -11.23 -11.48 2.37
CA ILE A 54 -11.92 -11.13 1.13
C ILE A 54 -12.72 -12.32 0.59
N ASP A 55 -12.12 -13.51 0.49
CA ASP A 55 -12.80 -14.72 0.01
C ASP A 55 -13.99 -15.11 0.90
N GLY A 56 -13.86 -14.90 2.22
CA GLY A 56 -14.95 -15.07 3.17
C GLY A 56 -16.04 -13.98 3.15
N THR A 57 -15.90 -12.94 2.32
CA THR A 57 -16.78 -11.77 2.31
C THR A 57 -17.66 -11.73 1.05
N PRO A 58 -18.99 -12.03 1.15
CA PRO A 58 -19.88 -12.15 -0.01
C PRO A 58 -19.98 -10.89 -0.89
N TRP A 59 -19.68 -9.71 -0.33
CA TRP A 59 -19.70 -8.47 -1.10
C TRP A 59 -18.77 -8.51 -2.31
N PHE A 60 -17.60 -9.15 -2.18
CA PHE A 60 -16.61 -9.26 -3.27
C PHE A 60 -17.03 -10.23 -4.37
N HIS A 61 -18.02 -11.10 -4.11
CA HIS A 61 -18.61 -11.95 -5.16
C HIS A 61 -19.51 -11.13 -6.08
N ALA A 62 -20.20 -10.12 -5.55
CA ALA A 62 -21.03 -9.20 -6.30
C ALA A 62 -20.25 -7.99 -6.86
N HIS A 63 -19.18 -7.58 -6.17
CA HIS A 63 -18.34 -6.44 -6.50
C HIS A 63 -16.91 -6.95 -6.62
N GLY A 64 -16.60 -7.55 -7.77
CA GLY A 64 -15.34 -8.22 -8.02
C GLY A 64 -14.12 -7.42 -7.56
N LEU A 65 -13.04 -8.12 -7.20
CA LEU A 65 -11.79 -7.47 -6.86
C LEU A 65 -11.16 -6.81 -8.09
N HIS A 66 -10.96 -5.49 -8.01
CA HIS A 66 -10.26 -4.70 -9.03
C HIS A 66 -8.94 -4.09 -8.52
N SER A 67 -8.54 -4.40 -7.28
CA SER A 67 -7.24 -4.05 -6.71
C SER A 67 -6.17 -5.12 -7.05
N GLY A 68 -4.92 -4.67 -7.18
CA GLY A 68 -3.80 -5.43 -7.77
C GLY A 68 -3.32 -6.68 -7.01
N GLU A 69 -3.89 -7.05 -5.87
CA GLU A 69 -3.41 -8.19 -5.07
C GLU A 69 -3.77 -9.58 -5.62
N ARG A 70 -4.58 -9.67 -6.70
CA ARG A 70 -5.19 -10.94 -7.15
C ARG A 70 -4.21 -12.05 -7.56
N GLY A 71 -2.99 -11.73 -7.97
CA GLY A 71 -2.08 -12.73 -8.57
C GLY A 71 -1.48 -13.69 -7.54
N TYR A 72 -0.64 -13.15 -6.66
CA TYR A 72 0.18 -13.97 -5.77
C TYR A 72 -0.61 -14.50 -4.57
N THR A 73 -1.44 -13.67 -3.91
CA THR A 73 -2.11 -14.05 -2.67
C THR A 73 -3.24 -15.05 -2.88
N ARG A 74 -3.97 -14.94 -4.01
CA ARG A 74 -5.05 -15.89 -4.38
C ARG A 74 -4.55 -17.31 -4.59
N ARG A 75 -3.32 -17.49 -5.10
CA ARG A 75 -2.71 -18.82 -5.31
C ARG A 75 -2.53 -19.59 -3.99
N TYR A 76 -2.43 -18.88 -2.87
CA TYR A 76 -2.15 -19.46 -1.57
C TYR A 76 -3.34 -19.47 -0.61
N LEU A 77 -4.54 -19.13 -1.09
CA LEU A 77 -5.78 -19.31 -0.33
C LEU A 77 -5.85 -20.74 0.24
N TYR A 78 -6.15 -20.85 1.53
CA TYR A 78 -6.32 -22.11 2.25
C TYR A 78 -5.08 -23.02 2.32
N CYS A 79 -3.91 -22.50 1.95
CA CYS A 79 -2.64 -23.21 2.00
C CYS A 79 -1.87 -22.96 3.30
N GLY A 80 -2.47 -22.24 4.26
CA GLY A 80 -1.83 -21.86 5.53
C GLY A 80 -0.61 -20.94 5.34
N GLN A 81 -0.58 -20.18 4.25
CA GLN A 81 0.50 -19.26 3.96
C GLN A 81 0.15 -17.86 4.50
N PRO A 82 1.04 -17.21 5.26
CA PRO A 82 0.74 -15.91 5.87
C PRO A 82 0.33 -14.83 4.86
N VAL A 83 0.80 -14.92 3.62
CA VAL A 83 0.44 -13.97 2.55
C VAL A 83 -1.04 -14.02 2.13
N SER A 84 -1.78 -15.10 2.41
CA SER A 84 -3.24 -15.14 2.23
C SER A 84 -3.99 -14.70 3.48
N GLN A 85 -3.36 -14.82 4.65
CA GLN A 85 -3.97 -14.57 5.97
C GLN A 85 -3.82 -13.12 6.44
N GLY A 86 -2.83 -12.41 5.91
CA GLY A 86 -2.53 -11.02 6.21
C GLY A 86 -2.45 -10.11 5.00
N VAL A 87 -2.21 -8.83 5.27
CA VAL A 87 -1.90 -7.81 4.26
C VAL A 87 -0.39 -7.74 4.08
N SER A 88 0.03 -7.74 2.82
CA SER A 88 1.44 -7.67 2.41
C SER A 88 2.00 -6.26 2.62
N LEU A 89 3.09 -6.14 3.37
CA LEU A 89 3.71 -4.85 3.71
C LEU A 89 5.17 -4.81 3.28
N ASN A 90 5.65 -3.59 3.05
CA ASN A 90 7.07 -3.27 3.01
C ASN A 90 7.41 -2.34 4.17
N HIS A 91 8.65 -2.40 4.64
CA HIS A 91 9.18 -1.35 5.51
C HIS A 91 9.24 -0.02 4.77
N VAL A 92 9.14 1.09 5.49
CA VAL A 92 9.16 2.44 4.90
C VAL A 92 10.40 2.70 4.03
N GLN A 93 11.58 2.14 4.35
CA GLN A 93 12.75 2.26 3.47
C GLN A 93 12.58 1.63 2.07
N ASN A 94 11.64 0.69 1.93
CA ASN A 94 11.37 -0.04 0.70
C ASN A 94 10.06 0.44 0.04
N PHE A 95 9.60 1.67 0.33
CA PHE A 95 8.35 2.19 -0.24
C PHE A 95 8.33 2.17 -1.78
N GLY A 96 9.50 2.26 -2.43
CA GLY A 96 9.64 2.18 -3.88
C GLY A 96 9.18 0.83 -4.45
N GLU A 97 9.38 -0.27 -3.73
CA GLU A 97 8.88 -1.59 -4.13
C GLU A 97 7.35 -1.63 -4.05
N SER A 98 6.77 -1.08 -2.99
CA SER A 98 5.30 -0.95 -2.86
C SER A 98 4.72 -0.13 -4.01
N LEU A 99 5.39 0.94 -4.42
CA LEU A 99 4.97 1.77 -5.55
C LEU A 99 5.10 1.04 -6.89
N HIS A 100 6.13 0.22 -7.04
CA HIS A 100 6.29 -0.64 -8.21
C HIS A 100 5.14 -1.64 -8.32
N TYR A 101 4.80 -2.33 -7.22
CA TYR A 101 3.69 -3.27 -7.18
C TYR A 101 2.32 -2.61 -7.38
N ALA A 102 2.10 -1.45 -6.75
CA ALA A 102 0.89 -0.65 -6.91
C ALA A 102 0.56 -0.34 -8.38
N LYS A 103 1.59 -0.16 -9.22
CA LYS A 103 1.42 0.15 -10.65
C LYS A 103 1.01 -1.05 -11.49
N PHE A 104 1.39 -2.27 -11.15
CA PHE A 104 1.06 -3.47 -11.95
C PHE A 104 -0.44 -3.77 -12.00
N GLY A 105 -1.21 -3.32 -11.01
CA GLY A 105 -2.66 -3.49 -10.95
C GLY A 105 -3.46 -2.30 -11.48
N CYS A 106 -2.83 -1.27 -12.06
CA CYS A 106 -3.53 -0.09 -12.56
C CYS A 106 -4.02 -0.32 -13.99
N GLU A 107 -5.21 -0.89 -14.15
CA GLU A 107 -5.95 -0.89 -15.41
C GLU A 107 -6.51 0.51 -15.72
N SER A 108 -7.06 0.71 -16.93
CA SER A 108 -7.53 2.02 -17.42
C SER A 108 -8.50 2.69 -16.44
N GLY A 109 -8.14 3.87 -15.93
CA GLY A 109 -8.92 4.64 -14.95
C GLY A 109 -8.45 4.53 -13.49
N ALA A 110 -7.67 3.50 -13.14
CA ALA A 110 -7.09 3.36 -11.82
C ALA A 110 -5.75 4.07 -11.68
N TYR A 111 -5.40 4.47 -10.46
CA TYR A 111 -4.10 5.04 -10.14
C TYR A 111 -3.46 4.34 -8.93
N PRO A 112 -2.11 4.30 -8.84
CA PRO A 112 -1.43 3.63 -7.74
C PRO A 112 -1.70 4.34 -6.42
N VAL A 113 -1.81 3.57 -5.35
CA VAL A 113 -2.04 4.08 -4.00
C VAL A 113 -1.06 3.40 -3.05
N LEU A 114 -0.45 4.18 -2.16
CA LEU A 114 0.31 3.65 -1.03
C LEU A 114 -0.41 3.96 0.27
N PHE A 115 -0.71 2.93 1.04
CA PHE A 115 -1.20 3.08 2.40
C PHE A 115 -0.01 3.07 3.36
N GLY A 116 0.25 4.21 3.99
CA GLY A 116 1.24 4.34 5.06
C GLY A 116 0.63 3.96 6.40
N LEU A 117 1.27 3.02 7.10
CA LEU A 117 0.76 2.38 8.31
C LEU A 117 1.73 2.57 9.48
N GLY A 118 1.20 2.71 10.69
CA GLY A 118 1.99 2.90 11.91
C GLY A 118 2.67 1.63 12.41
N SER A 119 3.60 1.78 13.37
CA SER A 119 4.33 0.67 13.99
C SER A 119 3.46 -0.26 14.83
N GLU A 120 2.26 0.18 15.20
CA GLU A 120 1.30 -0.60 15.99
C GLU A 120 0.62 -1.73 15.19
N VAL A 121 0.84 -1.83 13.88
CA VAL A 121 0.34 -2.96 13.07
C VAL A 121 0.98 -4.25 13.57
N CYS A 122 0.15 -5.21 13.99
CA CYS A 122 0.62 -6.53 14.39
C CYS A 122 1.05 -7.33 13.15
N THR A 123 2.33 -7.67 13.08
CA THR A 123 2.94 -8.47 11.99
C THR A 123 3.45 -9.81 12.48
N HIS A 124 3.50 -10.79 11.59
CA HIS A 124 4.13 -12.07 11.87
C HIS A 124 5.65 -11.91 12.07
N GLU A 125 6.16 -12.28 13.25
CA GLU A 125 7.59 -12.19 13.60
C GLU A 125 8.50 -13.01 12.67
N ARG A 126 7.95 -14.02 12.00
CA ARG A 126 8.69 -14.91 11.09
C ARG A 126 9.11 -14.25 9.78
N PHE A 127 8.50 -13.13 9.37
CA PHE A 127 8.74 -12.49 8.07
C PHE A 127 9.32 -11.10 8.25
N LEU A 128 10.59 -11.03 8.65
CA LEU A 128 11.27 -9.77 8.95
C LEU A 128 11.52 -8.91 7.70
N ASP A 129 11.94 -9.53 6.60
CA ASP A 129 12.32 -8.81 5.37
C ASP A 129 11.11 -8.29 4.58
N HIS A 130 9.98 -8.99 4.69
CA HIS A 130 8.74 -8.66 4.01
C HIS A 130 7.56 -8.86 4.97
N PRO A 131 7.29 -7.88 5.85
CA PRO A 131 6.30 -8.01 6.90
C PRO A 131 4.92 -8.33 6.33
N VAL A 132 4.21 -9.22 7.02
CA VAL A 132 2.83 -9.55 6.71
C VAL A 132 2.03 -9.37 8.00
N SER A 133 0.94 -8.62 7.94
CA SER A 133 0.09 -8.43 9.12
C SER A 133 -0.53 -9.76 9.56
N CYS A 134 -0.90 -9.89 10.83
CA CYS A 134 -1.51 -11.12 11.33
C CYS A 134 -2.96 -11.33 10.86
N ARG A 135 -3.58 -10.31 10.27
CA ARG A 135 -4.97 -10.23 9.78
C ARG A 135 -5.18 -8.93 8.99
N GLY A 136 -6.41 -8.62 8.60
CA GLY A 136 -6.76 -7.30 8.07
C GLY A 136 -6.35 -6.14 8.97
N ILE A 137 -6.02 -5.00 8.37
CA ILE A 137 -5.49 -3.82 9.04
C ILE A 137 -6.60 -2.77 9.13
N ASN A 138 -7.06 -2.49 10.35
CA ASN A 138 -8.06 -1.45 10.61
C ASN A 138 -7.56 -0.08 10.11
N ILE A 139 -8.49 0.75 9.59
CA ILE A 139 -8.19 2.12 9.16
C ILE A 139 -7.50 2.96 10.24
N ASP A 140 -7.66 2.66 11.53
CA ASP A 140 -7.03 3.37 12.65
C ASP A 140 -5.50 3.30 12.63
N HIS A 141 -4.95 2.29 11.97
CA HIS A 141 -3.50 2.17 11.75
C HIS A 141 -2.99 2.94 10.55
N VAL A 142 -3.88 3.48 9.69
CA VAL A 142 -3.51 4.30 8.54
C VAL A 142 -3.05 5.68 9.00
N ARG A 143 -1.82 6.04 8.66
CA ARG A 143 -1.17 7.31 9.00
C ARG A 143 -1.12 8.28 7.83
N ALA A 144 -1.11 7.76 6.59
CA ALA A 144 -1.18 8.54 5.37
C ALA A 144 -1.66 7.68 4.19
N ILE A 145 -2.29 8.31 3.20
CA ILE A 145 -2.67 7.68 1.93
C ILE A 145 -1.99 8.48 0.83
N TYR A 146 -0.99 7.89 0.17
CA TYR A 146 -0.24 8.56 -0.89
C TYR A 146 -0.78 8.18 -2.27
N VAL A 147 -1.08 9.20 -3.06
CA VAL A 147 -1.60 9.07 -4.44
C VAL A 147 -0.82 9.99 -5.38
N PRO A 148 -0.84 9.79 -6.71
CA PRO A 148 -0.22 10.73 -7.64
C PRO A 148 -0.71 12.17 -7.40
N GLU A 149 0.16 13.17 -7.57
CA GLU A 149 -0.15 14.57 -7.24
C GLU A 149 -1.46 15.06 -7.89
N GLY A 150 -1.66 14.78 -9.19
CA GLY A 150 -2.88 15.13 -9.92
C GLY A 150 -4.15 14.38 -9.47
N LYS A 151 -4.03 13.39 -8.57
CA LYS A 151 -5.14 12.57 -8.05
C LYS A 151 -5.51 12.87 -6.60
N VAL A 152 -4.82 13.81 -5.94
CA VAL A 152 -5.08 14.15 -4.52
C VAL A 152 -6.51 14.62 -4.29
N ALA A 153 -7.03 15.54 -5.12
CA ALA A 153 -8.38 16.07 -4.96
C ALA A 153 -9.46 14.99 -5.18
N GLU A 154 -9.26 14.15 -6.21
CA GLU A 154 -10.14 13.01 -6.55
C GLU A 154 -10.18 11.99 -5.41
N ALA A 155 -9.02 11.56 -4.91
CA ALA A 155 -8.93 10.62 -3.79
C ALA A 155 -9.56 11.18 -2.50
N LYS A 156 -9.38 12.49 -2.22
CA LYS A 156 -10.05 13.14 -1.08
C LYS A 156 -11.56 13.11 -1.20
N LEU A 157 -12.09 13.31 -2.41
CA LEU A 157 -13.52 13.27 -2.67
C LEU A 157 -14.06 11.84 -2.50
N GLU A 158 -13.40 10.84 -3.08
CA GLU A 158 -13.79 9.43 -2.96
C GLU A 158 -13.82 8.95 -1.51
N LEU A 159 -12.82 9.35 -0.70
CA LEU A 159 -12.69 8.96 0.70
C LEU A 159 -13.51 9.85 1.67
N ASN A 160 -14.30 10.81 1.18
CA ASN A 160 -14.98 11.79 2.04
C ASN A 160 -16.02 11.18 3.00
N THR A 161 -16.55 10.01 2.65
CA THR A 161 -17.49 9.23 3.48
C THR A 161 -16.87 8.73 4.78
N VAL A 162 -15.53 8.73 4.84
CA VAL A 162 -14.74 8.53 6.06
C VAL A 162 -13.84 9.76 6.24
N PRO A 163 -14.32 10.86 6.87
CA PRO A 163 -13.64 12.16 6.87
C PRO A 163 -12.17 12.09 7.33
N ARG A 164 -11.87 11.21 8.29
CA ARG A 164 -10.50 10.94 8.72
C ARG A 164 -9.60 10.51 7.56
N LEU A 165 -10.03 9.57 6.72
CA LEU A 165 -9.22 9.07 5.59
C LEU A 165 -8.98 10.15 4.54
N SER A 166 -9.98 10.98 4.23
CA SER A 166 -9.82 12.13 3.32
C SER A 166 -8.75 13.11 3.84
N GLY A 167 -8.68 13.33 5.15
CA GLY A 167 -7.64 14.14 5.80
C GLY A 167 -6.23 13.55 5.74
N LEU A 168 -6.09 12.26 5.45
CA LEU A 168 -4.80 11.56 5.36
C LEU A 168 -4.23 11.50 3.93
N VAL A 169 -4.97 11.98 2.93
CA VAL A 169 -4.53 11.93 1.52
C VAL A 169 -3.41 12.93 1.25
N ARG A 170 -2.32 12.45 0.63
CA ARG A 170 -1.11 13.21 0.32
C ARG A 170 -0.60 12.86 -1.09
N PRO A 171 0.14 13.78 -1.75
CA PRO A 171 0.81 13.45 -3.01
C PRO A 171 1.98 12.49 -2.77
N ILE A 172 2.20 11.59 -3.72
CA ILE A 172 3.48 10.88 -3.86
C ILE A 172 4.52 11.90 -4.31
N MET A 173 5.60 12.04 -3.55
CA MET A 173 6.67 12.98 -3.83
C MET A 173 7.71 12.32 -4.74
N SER A 174 8.07 13.03 -5.82
CA SER A 174 9.17 12.69 -6.73
C SER A 174 10.47 13.38 -6.32
#